data_AF-A0A441VDG1-F1
#
_entry.id   AF-A0A441VDG1-F1
#
_cell.length_a   1.000
_cell.length_b   1.000
_cell.length_c   1.000
_cell.angle_alpha   90.00
_cell.angle_beta   90.00
_cell.angle_gamma   90.00
#
_symmetry.space_group_name_H-M   'P 1'
#
loop_
_entity.id
_entity.type
_entity.pdbx_description
1 polymer ?
#
loop_
_entity_poly.entity_id
_entity_poly.type
_entity_poly.pdbx_seq_one_letter_code
_entity_poly.pdbx_strand_id
1 'polypeptide(L)'
;MFVQPVDYFLAVWFVLAGLSTAYVAWDQFRNNPEPVVMKWGFILVTLYMGPLGLLIYVLADKEPRPGEHEAFTKPLWKQGVGSTIHCVAGDATGIILAAAITAALGLPMWIDLIVEYVAGFAFGLFIFQSLFMKSMMGGTYWENVRKSFMPEFISMNFMMAGMAPIMSFLMMGSDMRAMEPTELLFWGVMSFGVIVGFIAAYPANVWMVARGLKHGLMTEREPECDKAREGRREHAHSGAKAGMVGHHAYARLDEHANPRHANPSGNPGPGHHGSGHGSFRGNGGGESRGSHGGHGMEPDATVPQLAAFGGVSVLALALGMIAPANWVNLTLSARDVGGAIMPPGMIMDRDTPAA
;
A
#
# COMPACT_ATOMS: atom_id res chain seq x y z
N MET A 1 -18.70 11.46 -29.00
CA MET A 1 -20.16 11.51 -29.28
C MET A 1 -20.80 10.34 -28.54
N PHE A 2 -21.96 10.46 -27.90
CA PHE A 2 -22.60 9.30 -27.24
C PHE A 2 -23.29 8.44 -28.30
N VAL A 3 -22.65 7.34 -28.72
CA VAL A 3 -23.11 6.47 -29.80
C VAL A 3 -23.80 5.23 -29.25
N GLN A 4 -23.28 4.67 -28.16
CA GLN A 4 -23.75 3.42 -27.56
C GLN A 4 -24.16 3.60 -26.09
N PRO A 5 -24.98 2.69 -25.52
CA PRO A 5 -25.34 2.71 -24.09
C PRO A 5 -24.12 2.74 -23.15
N VAL A 6 -23.02 2.10 -23.54
CA VAL A 6 -21.76 2.09 -22.79
C VAL A 6 -21.18 3.51 -22.63
N ASP A 7 -21.36 4.40 -23.61
CA ASP A 7 -20.84 5.76 -23.52
C ASP A 7 -21.52 6.52 -22.36
N TYR A 8 -22.83 6.35 -22.17
CA TYR A 8 -23.57 6.98 -21.06
C TYR A 8 -23.12 6.43 -19.70
N PHE A 9 -22.93 5.11 -19.62
CA PHE A 9 -22.39 4.47 -18.42
C PHE A 9 -21.00 5.02 -18.09
N LEU A 10 -20.12 5.13 -19.09
CA LEU A 10 -18.78 5.67 -18.93
C LEU A 10 -18.80 7.15 -18.51
N ALA A 11 -19.69 7.97 -19.06
CA ALA A 11 -19.78 9.37 -18.61
C ALA A 11 -20.17 9.47 -17.13
N VAL A 12 -21.14 8.68 -16.68
CA VAL A 12 -21.50 8.62 -15.26
C VAL A 12 -20.31 8.12 -14.43
N TRP A 13 -19.63 7.06 -14.89
CA TRP A 13 -18.44 6.52 -14.25
C TRP A 13 -17.34 7.57 -14.08
N PHE A 14 -17.03 8.35 -15.11
CA PHE A 14 -15.98 9.38 -15.06
C PHE A 14 -16.38 10.59 -14.22
N VAL A 15 -17.66 10.98 -14.21
CA VAL A 15 -18.15 12.00 -13.27
C VAL A 15 -17.96 11.52 -11.82
N LEU A 16 -18.34 10.28 -11.53
CA LEU A 16 -18.15 9.69 -10.20
C LEU A 16 -16.67 9.54 -9.85
N ALA A 17 -15.82 9.19 -10.82
CA ALA A 17 -14.38 9.12 -10.63
C ALA A 17 -13.80 10.49 -10.28
N GLY A 18 -14.17 11.55 -11.01
CA GLY A 18 -13.74 12.91 -10.73
C GLY A 18 -14.16 13.39 -9.34
N LEU A 19 -15.42 13.16 -8.95
CA LEU A 19 -15.92 13.49 -7.60
C LEU A 19 -15.20 12.69 -6.50
N SER A 20 -14.96 11.40 -6.75
CA SER A 20 -14.25 10.50 -5.83
C SER A 20 -12.81 10.97 -5.61
N THR A 21 -12.08 11.26 -6.70
CA THR A 21 -10.71 11.77 -6.65
C THR A 21 -10.62 13.11 -5.95
N ALA A 22 -11.57 14.02 -6.20
CA ALA A 22 -11.62 15.32 -5.52
C ALA A 22 -11.82 15.16 -4.00
N TYR A 23 -12.71 14.25 -3.58
CA TYR A 23 -12.91 13.94 -2.17
C TYR A 23 -11.64 13.33 -1.55
N VAL A 24 -11.03 12.32 -2.18
CA VAL A 24 -9.82 11.67 -1.67
C VAL A 24 -8.69 12.68 -1.53
N ALA A 25 -8.47 13.52 -2.55
CA ALA A 25 -7.45 14.57 -2.50
C ALA A 25 -7.69 15.53 -1.34
N TRP A 26 -8.92 16.03 -1.18
CA TRP A 26 -9.27 16.95 -0.09
C TRP A 26 -9.05 16.32 1.29
N ASP A 27 -9.49 15.07 1.49
CA ASP A 27 -9.40 14.37 2.77
C ASP A 27 -7.95 14.00 3.12
N GLN A 28 -7.18 13.50 2.15
CA GLN A 28 -5.77 13.11 2.30
C GLN A 28 -4.89 14.28 2.76
N PHE A 29 -5.05 15.46 2.15
CA PHE A 29 -4.23 16.63 2.51
C PHE A 29 -4.66 17.33 3.80
N ARG A 30 -5.86 17.02 4.34
CA ARG A 30 -6.43 17.75 5.48
C ARG A 30 -6.50 16.93 6.75
N ASN A 31 -6.79 15.63 6.64
CA ASN A 31 -7.12 14.77 7.78
C ASN A 31 -6.17 13.57 7.92
N ASN A 32 -5.47 13.16 6.87
CA ASN A 32 -4.72 11.90 6.89
C ASN A 32 -3.21 12.12 7.13
N PRO A 33 -2.62 11.46 8.14
CA PRO A 33 -1.20 11.60 8.49
C PRO A 33 -0.32 10.65 7.67
N GLU A 34 -0.48 10.65 6.34
CA GLU A 34 0.34 9.87 5.42
C GLU A 34 1.49 10.69 4.80
N PRO A 35 2.59 10.04 4.39
CA PRO A 35 3.62 10.63 3.55
C PRO A 35 3.04 11.17 2.23
N VAL A 36 3.55 12.31 1.77
CA VAL A 36 3.05 13.00 0.55
C VAL A 36 3.00 12.08 -0.67
N VAL A 37 3.96 11.18 -0.83
CA VAL A 37 4.00 10.25 -1.96
C VAL A 37 2.84 9.24 -1.92
N MET A 38 2.46 8.76 -0.73
CA MET A 38 1.30 7.87 -0.58
C MET A 38 -0.02 8.61 -0.85
N LYS A 39 -0.12 9.89 -0.44
CA LYS A 39 -1.27 10.73 -0.80
C LYS A 39 -1.47 10.79 -2.31
N TRP A 40 -0.40 11.05 -3.06
CA TRP A 40 -0.45 11.04 -4.53
C TRP A 40 -0.79 9.65 -5.08
N GLY A 41 -0.28 8.58 -4.47
CA GLY A 41 -0.64 7.20 -4.82
C GLY A 41 -2.15 6.96 -4.77
N PHE A 42 -2.80 7.32 -3.65
CA PHE A 42 -4.26 7.20 -3.51
C PHE A 42 -5.04 8.09 -4.49
N ILE A 43 -4.58 9.31 -4.73
CA ILE A 43 -5.22 10.24 -5.68
C ILE A 43 -5.19 9.67 -7.10
N LEU A 44 -4.03 9.19 -7.54
CA LEU A 44 -3.86 8.63 -8.89
C LEU A 44 -4.64 7.32 -9.04
N VAL A 45 -4.55 6.40 -8.09
CA VAL A 45 -5.31 5.14 -8.15
C VAL A 45 -6.82 5.41 -8.13
N THR A 46 -7.29 6.39 -7.36
CA THR A 46 -8.71 6.80 -7.39
C THR A 46 -9.09 7.43 -8.73
N LEU A 47 -8.19 8.18 -9.37
CA LEU A 47 -8.42 8.69 -10.72
C LEU A 47 -8.56 7.55 -11.73
N TYR A 48 -7.79 6.48 -11.59
CA TYR A 48 -7.85 5.34 -12.52
C TYR A 48 -9.02 4.41 -12.27
N MET A 49 -9.31 4.11 -11.00
CA MET A 49 -10.30 3.11 -10.59
C MET A 49 -11.66 3.72 -10.21
N GLY A 50 -11.76 5.06 -10.22
CA GLY A 50 -12.96 5.80 -9.88
C GLY A 50 -13.48 5.50 -8.46
N PRO A 51 -14.79 5.29 -8.27
CA PRO A 51 -15.40 5.02 -6.96
C PRO A 51 -14.81 3.82 -6.21
N LEU A 52 -14.22 2.85 -6.92
CA LEU A 52 -13.56 1.71 -6.28
C LEU A 52 -12.28 2.16 -5.55
N GLY A 53 -11.53 3.12 -6.10
CA GLY A 53 -10.37 3.68 -5.43
C GLY A 53 -10.76 4.43 -4.15
N LEU A 54 -11.88 5.18 -4.18
CA LEU A 54 -12.45 5.80 -2.98
C LEU A 54 -12.84 4.77 -1.92
N LEU A 55 -13.50 3.67 -2.33
CA LEU A 55 -13.86 2.60 -1.42
C LEU A 55 -12.62 2.00 -0.76
N ILE A 56 -11.57 1.72 -1.53
CA ILE A 56 -10.30 1.19 -1.03
C ILE A 56 -9.65 2.18 -0.05
N TYR A 57 -9.61 3.48 -0.39
CA TYR A 57 -9.11 4.53 0.48
C TYR A 57 -9.81 4.52 1.84
N VAL A 58 -11.15 4.53 1.85
CA VAL A 58 -11.94 4.57 3.09
C VAL A 58 -11.74 3.32 3.94
N LEU A 59 -11.59 2.14 3.34
CA LEU A 59 -11.49 0.87 4.07
C LEU A 59 -10.08 0.56 4.54
N ALA A 60 -9.07 0.94 3.77
CA ALA A 60 -7.69 0.56 4.03
C ALA A 60 -6.91 1.63 4.78
N ASP A 61 -7.17 2.91 4.50
CA ASP A 61 -6.22 3.97 4.81
C ASP A 61 -6.80 5.12 5.62
N LYS A 62 -7.99 5.62 5.26
CA LYS A 62 -8.62 6.76 5.92
C LYS A 62 -8.63 6.61 7.44
N GLU A 63 -8.00 7.56 8.13
CA GLU A 63 -7.95 7.58 9.60
C GLU A 63 -9.39 7.60 10.20
N PRO A 64 -9.80 6.56 10.97
CA PRO A 64 -11.15 6.50 11.53
C PRO A 64 -11.38 7.56 12.61
N ARG A 65 -10.35 7.80 13.43
CA ARG A 65 -10.33 8.77 14.52
C ARG A 65 -8.91 9.30 14.69
N PRO A 66 -8.73 10.58 15.07
CA PRO A 66 -7.41 11.16 15.27
C PRO A 66 -6.58 10.32 16.27
N GLY A 67 -5.43 9.83 15.84
CA GLY A 67 -4.55 9.01 16.68
C GLY A 67 -4.62 7.50 16.42
N GLU A 68 -5.55 7.03 15.59
CA GLU A 68 -5.81 5.59 15.38
C GLU A 68 -5.27 5.06 14.03
N HIS A 69 -4.74 5.92 13.16
CA HIS A 69 -4.30 5.52 11.81
C HIS A 69 -3.27 4.37 11.81
N GLU A 70 -2.25 4.41 12.67
CA GLU A 70 -1.22 3.37 12.77
C GLU A 70 -1.81 1.99 13.12
N ALA A 71 -2.75 1.98 14.07
CA ALA A 71 -3.42 0.75 14.48
C ALA A 71 -4.40 0.27 13.40
N PHE A 72 -5.04 1.20 12.71
CA PHE A 72 -5.99 0.92 11.64
C PHE A 72 -5.31 0.30 10.43
N THR A 73 -4.12 0.78 10.03
CA THR A 73 -3.39 0.31 8.83
C THR A 73 -2.51 -0.91 9.10
N LYS A 74 -2.26 -1.27 10.37
CA LYS A 74 -1.44 -2.42 10.77
C LYS A 74 -1.79 -3.78 10.13
N PRO A 75 -3.07 -4.16 9.90
CA PRO A 75 -3.41 -5.46 9.30
C PRO A 75 -2.74 -5.70 7.95
N LEU A 76 -2.23 -6.92 7.74
CA LEU A 76 -1.44 -7.27 6.54
C LEU A 76 -2.17 -7.00 5.22
N TRP A 77 -3.49 -7.23 5.16
CA TRP A 77 -4.26 -6.98 3.95
C TRP A 77 -4.27 -5.48 3.57
N LYS A 78 -4.28 -4.58 4.55
CA LYS A 78 -4.20 -3.12 4.34
C LYS A 78 -2.81 -2.68 3.94
N GLN A 79 -1.80 -3.28 4.56
CA GLN A 79 -0.41 -3.10 4.14
C GLN A 79 -0.21 -3.54 2.69
N GLY A 80 -0.79 -4.68 2.29
CA GLY A 80 -0.81 -5.14 0.91
C GLY A 80 -1.54 -4.19 -0.03
N VAL A 81 -2.68 -3.61 0.40
CA VAL A 81 -3.37 -2.55 -0.36
C VAL A 81 -2.45 -1.35 -0.58
N GLY A 82 -1.83 -0.81 0.47
CA GLY A 82 -0.90 0.32 0.34
C GLY A 82 0.25 0.02 -0.62
N SER A 83 0.82 -1.18 -0.51
CA SER A 83 1.90 -1.64 -1.41
C SER A 83 1.45 -1.74 -2.87
N THR A 84 0.23 -2.23 -3.10
CA THR A 84 -0.35 -2.35 -4.44
C THR A 84 -0.68 -0.97 -5.01
N ILE A 85 -1.22 -0.05 -4.20
CA ILE A 85 -1.54 1.32 -4.61
C ILE A 85 -0.29 2.05 -5.06
N HIS A 86 0.79 1.92 -4.31
CA HIS A 86 2.05 2.56 -4.66
C HIS A 86 2.59 2.08 -6.01
N CYS A 87 2.54 0.76 -6.26
CA CYS A 87 2.94 0.15 -7.53
C CYS A 87 2.05 0.61 -8.68
N VAL A 88 0.73 0.40 -8.54
CA VAL A 88 -0.26 0.70 -9.59
C VAL A 88 -0.32 2.19 -9.92
N ALA A 89 -0.10 3.08 -8.94
CA ALA A 89 -0.04 4.51 -9.20
C ALA A 89 1.06 4.85 -10.23
N GLY A 90 2.26 4.30 -10.07
CA GLY A 90 3.36 4.52 -10.99
C GLY A 90 3.18 3.76 -12.32
N ASP A 91 2.99 2.46 -12.24
CA ASP A 91 2.90 1.59 -13.41
C ASP A 91 1.74 1.99 -14.34
N ALA A 92 0.55 2.22 -13.79
CA ALA A 92 -0.61 2.64 -14.58
C ALA A 92 -0.41 4.03 -15.20
N THR A 93 0.27 4.96 -14.52
CA THR A 93 0.58 6.27 -15.12
C THR A 93 1.42 6.09 -16.39
N GLY A 94 2.48 5.27 -16.30
CA GLY A 94 3.37 5.01 -17.43
C GLY A 94 2.66 4.29 -18.58
N ILE A 95 1.85 3.27 -18.26
CA ILE A 95 1.04 2.52 -19.23
C ILE A 95 0.05 3.47 -19.94
N ILE A 96 -0.74 4.24 -19.19
CA ILE A 96 -1.76 5.12 -19.76
C ILE A 96 -1.15 6.19 -20.68
N LEU A 97 -0.04 6.79 -20.25
CA LEU A 97 0.66 7.78 -21.06
C LEU A 97 1.23 7.15 -22.35
N ALA A 98 1.84 5.98 -22.24
CA ALA A 98 2.37 5.24 -23.39
C ALA A 98 1.26 4.86 -24.36
N ALA A 99 0.19 4.24 -23.88
CA ALA A 99 -0.98 3.84 -24.67
C ALA A 99 -1.57 5.02 -25.45
N ALA A 100 -1.73 6.18 -24.79
CA ALA A 100 -2.25 7.37 -25.46
C ALA A 100 -1.32 7.86 -26.59
N ILE A 101 0.00 7.78 -26.40
CA ILE A 101 1.00 8.16 -27.41
C ILE A 101 1.01 7.15 -28.56
N THR A 102 1.08 5.85 -28.28
CA THR A 102 1.21 4.82 -29.32
C THR A 102 -0.08 4.67 -30.13
N ALA A 103 -1.24 4.79 -29.49
CA ALA A 103 -2.52 4.88 -30.16
C ALA A 103 -2.61 6.13 -31.06
N ALA A 104 -2.13 7.30 -30.59
CA ALA A 104 -2.03 8.51 -31.41
C ALA A 104 -1.02 8.38 -32.57
N LEU A 105 -0.06 7.46 -32.49
CA LEU A 105 0.83 7.10 -33.60
C LEU A 105 0.22 6.03 -34.52
N GLY A 106 -0.86 5.36 -34.09
CA GLY A 106 -1.50 4.27 -34.82
C GLY A 106 -0.63 3.03 -34.92
N LEU A 107 0.13 2.74 -33.86
CA LEU A 107 0.93 1.52 -33.80
C LEU A 107 0.03 0.29 -33.66
N PRO A 108 0.51 -0.90 -34.08
CA PRO A 108 -0.22 -2.14 -33.89
C PRO A 108 -0.19 -2.57 -32.42
N MET A 109 -1.25 -3.24 -31.97
CA MET A 109 -1.46 -3.53 -30.55
C MET A 109 -0.31 -4.31 -29.87
N TRP A 110 0.33 -5.25 -30.57
CA TRP A 110 1.45 -6.00 -29.96
C TRP A 110 2.64 -5.09 -29.63
N ILE A 111 2.86 -4.01 -30.39
CA ILE A 111 3.87 -2.99 -30.08
C ILE A 111 3.38 -2.13 -28.92
N ASP A 112 2.10 -1.73 -28.92
CA ASP A 112 1.49 -0.97 -27.83
C ASP A 112 1.73 -1.67 -26.49
N LEU A 113 1.37 -2.95 -26.37
CA LEU A 113 1.53 -3.71 -25.13
C LEU A 113 2.98 -3.79 -24.65
N ILE A 114 3.96 -3.88 -25.57
CA ILE A 114 5.39 -3.90 -25.20
C ILE A 114 5.83 -2.53 -24.71
N VAL A 115 5.46 -1.46 -25.43
CA VAL A 115 5.83 -0.08 -25.08
C VAL A 115 5.18 0.32 -23.75
N GLU A 116 3.91 -0.02 -23.56
CA GLU A 116 3.16 0.16 -22.32
C GLU A 116 3.82 -0.55 -21.16
N TYR A 117 4.21 -1.81 -21.31
CA TYR A 117 4.89 -2.56 -20.26
C TYR A 117 6.23 -1.90 -19.87
N VAL A 118 7.05 -1.55 -20.85
CA VAL A 118 8.37 -0.91 -20.59
C VAL A 118 8.19 0.46 -19.95
N ALA A 119 7.25 1.27 -20.44
CA ALA A 119 6.99 2.60 -19.91
C ALA A 119 6.39 2.55 -18.50
N GLY A 120 5.43 1.65 -18.26
CA GLY A 120 4.85 1.39 -16.95
C GLY A 120 5.92 1.03 -15.93
N PHE A 121 6.68 -0.04 -16.21
CA PHE A 121 7.75 -0.50 -15.34
C PHE A 121 8.81 0.58 -15.08
N ALA A 122 9.20 1.35 -16.10
CA ALA A 122 10.17 2.44 -15.93
C ALA A 122 9.61 3.55 -15.03
N PHE A 123 8.34 3.92 -15.20
CA PHE A 123 7.70 4.97 -14.41
C PHE A 123 7.48 4.53 -12.95
N GLY A 124 7.02 3.29 -12.73
CA GLY A 124 6.91 2.68 -11.41
C GLY A 124 8.26 2.63 -10.69
N LEU A 125 9.28 2.06 -11.33
CA LEU A 125 10.60 1.88 -10.73
C LEU A 125 11.36 3.19 -10.49
N PHE A 126 11.45 4.06 -11.50
CA PHE A 126 12.33 5.23 -11.45
C PHE A 126 11.68 6.49 -10.88
N ILE A 127 10.35 6.59 -10.86
CA ILE A 127 9.66 7.78 -10.34
C ILE A 127 8.98 7.44 -9.03
N PHE A 128 8.17 6.38 -8.96
CA PHE A 128 7.41 6.09 -7.75
C PHE A 128 8.26 5.41 -6.68
N GLN A 129 8.83 4.26 -6.98
CA GLN A 129 9.59 3.43 -6.03
C GLN A 129 10.85 4.14 -5.51
N SER A 130 11.71 4.59 -6.43
CA SER A 130 13.01 5.15 -6.08
C SER A 130 12.91 6.47 -5.30
N LEU A 131 11.94 7.34 -5.62
CA LEU A 131 11.72 8.59 -4.91
C LEU A 131 11.06 8.35 -3.55
N PHE A 132 10.11 7.42 -3.47
CA PHE A 132 9.45 7.06 -2.21
C PHE A 132 10.42 6.49 -1.18
N MET A 133 11.22 5.50 -1.60
CA MET A 133 12.24 4.93 -0.71
C MET A 133 13.26 5.98 -0.29
N LYS A 134 13.62 6.92 -1.18
CA LYS A 134 14.54 8.01 -0.84
C LYS A 134 13.97 8.93 0.23
N SER A 135 12.68 9.27 0.16
CA SER A 135 12.02 10.09 1.18
C SER A 135 11.88 9.38 2.54
N MET A 136 11.79 8.04 2.55
CA MET A 136 11.49 7.28 3.77
C MET A 136 12.71 6.64 4.45
N MET A 137 13.53 5.91 3.70
CA MET A 137 14.63 5.11 4.25
C MET A 137 16.00 5.77 4.09
N GLY A 138 16.04 6.93 3.45
CA GLY A 138 17.30 7.58 3.06
C GLY A 138 18.08 6.74 2.04
N GLY A 139 19.40 6.91 2.01
CA GLY A 139 20.29 6.20 1.08
C GLY A 139 20.41 6.85 -0.30
N THR A 140 21.19 6.23 -1.17
CA THR A 140 21.39 6.74 -2.54
C THR A 140 20.25 6.29 -3.44
N TYR A 141 19.87 7.13 -4.41
CA TYR A 141 18.83 6.83 -5.39
C TYR A 141 19.03 5.45 -6.06
N TRP A 142 20.27 5.15 -6.45
CA TRP A 142 20.62 3.90 -7.12
C TRP A 142 20.55 2.67 -6.23
N GLU A 143 20.78 2.82 -4.93
CA GLU A 143 20.60 1.74 -3.98
C GLU A 143 19.12 1.38 -3.84
N ASN A 144 18.26 2.39 -3.78
CA ASN A 144 16.81 2.20 -3.72
C ASN A 144 16.25 1.57 -4.99
N VAL A 145 16.71 2.00 -6.17
CA VAL A 145 16.37 1.35 -7.45
C VAL A 145 16.75 -0.14 -7.42
N ARG A 146 17.95 -0.49 -6.96
CA ARG A 146 18.39 -1.90 -6.91
C ARG A 146 17.56 -2.74 -5.93
N LYS A 147 17.20 -2.17 -4.78
CA LYS A 147 16.39 -2.84 -3.75
C LYS A 147 14.94 -3.03 -4.22
N SER A 148 14.35 -2.05 -4.89
CA SER A 148 12.97 -2.13 -5.40
C SER A 148 12.83 -2.82 -6.75
N PHE A 149 13.91 -3.05 -7.49
CA PHE A 149 13.84 -3.66 -8.83
C PHE A 149 13.08 -4.99 -8.84
N MET A 150 13.48 -5.94 -8.00
CA MET A 150 12.88 -7.27 -8.02
C MET A 150 11.42 -7.25 -7.52
N PRO A 151 11.08 -6.60 -6.40
CA PRO A 151 9.69 -6.50 -5.97
C PRO A 151 8.79 -5.76 -6.98
N GLU A 152 9.31 -4.73 -7.64
CA GLU A 152 8.56 -4.01 -8.67
C GLU A 152 8.33 -4.87 -9.90
N PHE A 153 9.37 -5.56 -10.37
CA PHE A 153 9.29 -6.45 -11.53
C PHE A 153 8.25 -7.55 -11.33
N ILE A 154 8.24 -8.18 -10.16
CA ILE A 154 7.26 -9.21 -9.82
C ILE A 154 5.84 -8.63 -9.81
N SER A 155 5.63 -7.46 -9.20
CA SER A 155 4.31 -6.82 -9.13
C SER A 155 3.79 -6.41 -10.50
N MET A 156 4.63 -5.76 -11.30
CA MET A 156 4.31 -5.32 -12.66
C MET A 156 3.95 -6.50 -13.57
N ASN A 157 4.66 -7.63 -13.43
CA ASN A 157 4.33 -8.86 -14.17
C ASN A 157 2.91 -9.35 -13.89
N PHE A 158 2.51 -9.41 -12.60
CA PHE A 158 1.15 -9.82 -12.24
C PHE A 158 0.10 -8.79 -12.67
N MET A 159 0.40 -7.49 -12.55
CA MET A 159 -0.47 -6.43 -13.03
C MET A 159 -0.73 -6.57 -14.54
N MET A 160 0.34 -6.66 -15.33
CA MET A 160 0.23 -6.77 -16.78
C MET A 160 -0.41 -8.10 -17.21
N ALA A 161 -0.15 -9.19 -16.49
CA ALA A 161 -0.80 -10.47 -16.73
C ALA A 161 -2.34 -10.38 -16.62
N GLY A 162 -2.86 -9.52 -15.74
CA GLY A 162 -4.29 -9.27 -15.61
C GLY A 162 -4.82 -8.23 -16.60
N MET A 163 -4.09 -7.12 -16.79
CA MET A 163 -4.53 -5.99 -17.60
C MET A 163 -4.44 -6.27 -19.11
N ALA A 164 -3.35 -6.88 -19.59
CA ALA A 164 -3.10 -7.06 -21.02
C ALA A 164 -4.21 -7.87 -21.74
N PRO A 165 -4.71 -9.00 -21.21
CA PRO A 165 -5.81 -9.71 -21.85
C PRO A 165 -7.07 -8.85 -21.96
N ILE A 166 -7.42 -8.14 -20.90
CA ILE A 166 -8.61 -7.29 -20.87
C ILE A 166 -8.51 -6.18 -21.90
N MET A 167 -7.35 -5.52 -21.97
CA MET A 167 -7.09 -4.52 -23.00
C MET A 167 -7.20 -5.13 -24.39
N SER A 168 -6.49 -6.23 -24.66
CA SER A 168 -6.52 -6.86 -25.98
C SER A 168 -7.93 -7.26 -26.42
N PHE A 169 -8.73 -7.87 -25.55
CA PHE A 169 -10.08 -8.29 -25.91
C PHE A 169 -11.08 -7.14 -26.06
N LEU A 170 -10.98 -6.10 -25.24
CA LEU A 170 -11.92 -4.98 -25.30
C LEU A 170 -11.53 -3.97 -26.38
N MET A 171 -10.23 -3.76 -26.61
CA MET A 171 -9.72 -2.85 -27.64
C MET A 171 -9.78 -3.46 -29.04
N MET A 172 -9.55 -4.77 -29.19
CA MET A 172 -9.72 -5.51 -30.47
C MET A 172 -11.08 -6.20 -30.60
N GLY A 173 -12.01 -5.87 -29.72
CA GLY A 173 -13.30 -6.53 -29.67
C GLY A 173 -14.19 -6.08 -30.83
N SER A 174 -15.38 -5.61 -30.47
CA SER A 174 -16.37 -5.15 -31.45
C SER A 174 -16.31 -3.65 -31.72
N ASP A 175 -15.62 -2.84 -30.90
CA ASP A 175 -15.60 -1.38 -31.06
C ASP A 175 -14.18 -0.83 -30.98
N MET A 176 -13.62 -0.46 -32.13
CA MET A 176 -12.26 0.06 -32.26
C MET A 176 -12.10 1.50 -31.73
N ARG A 177 -13.19 2.17 -31.35
CA ARG A 177 -13.11 3.44 -30.60
C ARG A 177 -12.37 3.25 -29.27
N ALA A 178 -12.31 2.02 -28.76
CA ALA A 178 -11.51 1.67 -27.60
C ALA A 178 -9.99 1.85 -27.82
N MET A 179 -9.51 1.96 -29.06
CA MET A 179 -8.11 2.25 -29.40
C MET A 179 -7.88 3.73 -29.79
N GLU A 180 -8.90 4.59 -29.70
CA GLU A 180 -8.80 6.02 -30.05
C GLU A 180 -8.77 6.88 -28.78
N PRO A 181 -7.66 7.57 -28.45
CA PRO A 181 -7.54 8.36 -27.21
C PRO A 181 -8.53 9.52 -27.12
N THR A 182 -9.12 9.93 -28.24
CA THR A 182 -10.14 10.97 -28.30
C THR A 182 -11.52 10.50 -27.85
N GLU A 183 -11.73 9.18 -27.77
CA GLU A 183 -12.99 8.56 -27.41
C GLU A 183 -13.03 8.17 -25.93
N LEU A 184 -14.23 8.27 -25.34
CA LEU A 184 -14.42 7.94 -23.92
C LEU A 184 -14.20 6.45 -23.63
N LEU A 185 -14.46 5.60 -24.64
CA LEU A 185 -14.32 4.16 -24.55
C LEU A 185 -12.88 3.73 -24.29
N PHE A 186 -11.89 4.38 -24.93
CA PHE A 186 -10.46 4.15 -24.67
C PHE A 186 -10.14 4.27 -23.19
N TRP A 187 -10.50 5.40 -22.58
CA TRP A 187 -10.26 5.66 -21.16
C TRP A 187 -11.01 4.67 -20.26
N GLY A 188 -12.22 4.26 -20.67
CA GLY A 188 -13.03 3.27 -19.96
C GLY A 188 -12.36 1.91 -19.91
N VAL A 189 -11.83 1.44 -21.04
CA VAL A 189 -11.09 0.18 -21.13
C VAL A 189 -9.78 0.26 -20.34
N MET A 190 -9.06 1.38 -20.39
CA MET A 190 -7.86 1.58 -19.56
C MET A 190 -8.19 1.52 -18.06
N SER A 191 -9.24 2.22 -17.61
CA SER A 191 -9.72 2.18 -16.23
C SER A 191 -10.04 0.75 -15.78
N PHE A 192 -10.77 0.00 -16.61
CA PHE A 192 -11.12 -1.39 -16.31
C PHE A 192 -9.89 -2.32 -16.31
N GLY A 193 -8.98 -2.14 -17.27
CA GLY A 193 -7.70 -2.85 -17.32
C GLY A 193 -6.87 -2.66 -16.05
N VAL A 194 -6.76 -1.41 -15.57
CA VAL A 194 -6.06 -1.09 -14.30
C VAL A 194 -6.73 -1.77 -13.11
N ILE A 195 -8.08 -1.82 -13.05
CA ILE A 195 -8.79 -2.51 -11.97
C ILE A 195 -8.45 -4.01 -11.95
N VAL A 196 -8.48 -4.67 -13.11
CA VAL A 196 -8.14 -6.09 -13.20
C VAL A 196 -6.66 -6.32 -12.90
N GLY A 197 -5.78 -5.44 -13.39
CA GLY A 197 -4.36 -5.46 -13.05
C GLY A 197 -4.10 -5.31 -11.55
N PHE A 198 -4.80 -4.39 -10.88
CA PHE A 198 -4.74 -4.22 -9.42
C PHE A 198 -5.13 -5.51 -8.70
N ILE A 199 -6.25 -6.13 -9.10
CA ILE A 199 -6.72 -7.40 -8.52
C ILE A 199 -5.68 -8.51 -8.70
N ALA A 200 -5.06 -8.60 -9.88
CA ALA A 200 -4.04 -9.61 -10.17
C ALA A 200 -2.73 -9.38 -9.39
N ALA A 201 -2.31 -8.13 -9.23
CA ALA A 201 -1.10 -7.76 -8.50
C ALA A 201 -1.26 -7.82 -6.97
N TYR A 202 -2.47 -7.62 -6.45
CA TYR A 202 -2.72 -7.50 -5.01
C TYR A 202 -2.22 -8.70 -4.18
N PRO A 203 -2.53 -9.97 -4.52
CA PRO A 203 -2.04 -11.12 -3.75
C PRO A 203 -0.51 -11.21 -3.71
N ALA A 204 0.14 -10.85 -4.82
CA ALA A 204 1.59 -10.84 -4.91
C ALA A 204 2.21 -9.76 -4.00
N ASN A 205 1.62 -8.56 -3.98
CA ASN A 205 2.06 -7.49 -3.09
C ASN A 205 1.82 -7.83 -1.62
N VAL A 206 0.69 -8.46 -1.26
CA VAL A 206 0.46 -8.96 0.11
C VAL A 206 1.55 -9.93 0.53
N TRP A 207 1.93 -10.87 -0.34
CA TRP A 207 3.01 -11.82 -0.05
C TRP A 207 4.36 -11.10 0.09
N MET A 208 4.71 -10.17 -0.80
CA MET A 208 5.96 -9.43 -0.72
C MET A 208 6.06 -8.58 0.55
N VAL A 209 4.97 -7.95 0.96
CA VAL A 209 4.90 -7.22 2.24
C VAL A 209 5.09 -8.19 3.41
N ALA A 210 4.45 -9.36 3.40
CA ALA A 210 4.59 -10.36 4.45
C ALA A 210 6.03 -10.91 4.59
N ARG A 211 6.84 -10.85 3.52
CA ARG A 211 8.25 -11.27 3.52
C ARG A 211 9.24 -10.10 3.69
N GLY A 212 8.76 -8.89 3.95
CA GLY A 212 9.61 -7.70 4.12
C GLY A 212 10.31 -7.24 2.83
N LEU A 213 9.80 -7.64 1.65
CA LEU A 213 10.32 -7.22 0.34
C LEU A 213 9.72 -5.88 -0.11
N LYS A 214 8.53 -5.53 0.38
CA LYS A 214 7.86 -4.25 0.13
C LYS A 214 7.29 -3.68 1.42
N HIS A 215 7.06 -2.37 1.41
CA HIS A 215 6.35 -1.66 2.45
C HIS A 215 4.89 -1.43 2.04
N GLY A 216 4.02 -1.29 3.04
CA GLY A 216 2.63 -0.91 2.86
C GLY A 216 2.35 0.52 3.32
N LEU A 217 1.19 0.71 3.94
CA LEU A 217 0.75 1.99 4.50
C LEU A 217 1.60 2.40 5.69
N MET A 218 1.93 3.69 5.77
CA MET A 218 2.75 4.26 6.84
C MET A 218 2.16 5.56 7.35
N THR A 219 2.51 5.91 8.58
CA THR A 219 2.06 7.12 9.24
C THR A 219 3.23 8.05 9.47
N GLU A 220 3.14 9.28 8.97
CA GLU A 220 4.05 10.38 9.26
C GLU A 220 3.33 11.42 10.12
N ARG A 221 3.80 11.61 11.35
CA ARG A 221 3.32 12.67 12.24
C ARG A 221 4.47 13.61 12.54
N GLU A 222 4.20 14.92 12.44
CA GLU A 222 5.10 15.91 13.00
C GLU A 222 5.15 15.75 14.53
N PRO A 223 6.33 15.89 15.17
CA PRO A 223 6.55 15.59 16.59
C PRO A 223 5.90 16.58 17.59
N GLU A 224 4.73 17.15 17.28
CA GLU A 224 4.01 18.06 18.18
C GLU A 224 3.03 17.36 19.14
N CYS A 225 2.63 16.12 18.88
CA CYS A 225 1.59 15.45 19.67
C CYS A 225 2.13 14.68 20.89
N ASP A 226 3.44 14.40 20.96
CA ASP A 226 4.04 13.75 22.13
C ASP A 226 4.17 14.71 23.33
N LYS A 227 4.34 16.01 23.10
CA LYS A 227 4.39 17.03 24.17
C LYS A 227 3.07 17.16 24.93
N ALA A 228 1.93 17.00 24.26
CA ALA A 228 0.61 17.06 24.90
C ALA A 228 0.27 15.79 25.70
N ARG A 229 1.00 14.69 25.46
CA ARG A 229 0.84 13.41 26.16
C ARG A 229 1.87 13.25 27.30
N GLU A 230 3.09 13.76 27.11
CA GLU A 230 4.08 13.94 28.16
C GLU A 230 3.65 15.00 29.16
N GLY A 231 3.15 16.16 28.73
CA GLY A 231 2.63 17.19 29.65
C GLY A 231 1.43 16.70 30.49
N ARG A 232 0.58 15.83 29.94
CA ARG A 232 -0.49 15.18 30.71
C ARG A 232 0.01 14.10 31.67
N ARG A 233 1.11 13.40 31.34
CA ARG A 233 1.75 12.43 32.25
C ARG A 233 2.57 13.13 33.35
N GLU A 234 3.26 14.23 33.05
CA GLU A 234 3.97 15.05 34.03
C GLU A 234 3.03 15.78 34.98
N HIS A 235 1.87 16.26 34.51
CA HIS A 235 0.84 16.82 35.41
C HIS A 235 0.18 15.75 36.29
N ALA A 236 0.00 14.52 35.79
CA ALA A 236 -0.49 13.41 36.62
C ALA A 236 0.54 12.95 37.67
N HIS A 237 1.84 12.97 37.35
CA HIS A 237 2.90 12.58 38.28
C HIS A 237 3.33 13.70 39.25
N SER A 238 3.17 14.99 38.90
CA SER A 238 3.43 16.10 39.83
C SER A 238 2.28 16.34 40.81
N GLY A 239 1.02 16.09 40.42
CA GLY A 239 -0.14 16.14 41.31
C GLY A 239 -0.13 15.07 42.41
N ALA A 240 0.45 13.89 42.14
CA ALA A 240 0.56 12.80 43.11
C ALA A 240 1.69 12.99 44.15
N LYS A 241 2.65 13.90 43.92
CA LYS A 241 3.74 14.20 44.86
C LYS A 241 3.51 15.46 45.72
N ALA A 242 2.47 16.24 45.47
CA ALA A 242 2.16 17.44 46.25
C ALA A 242 1.31 17.18 47.51
N GLY A 243 0.87 15.95 47.77
CA GLY A 243 -0.03 15.62 48.88
C GLY A 243 0.61 15.00 50.13
N MET A 244 1.95 14.90 50.23
CA MET A 244 2.57 14.10 51.29
C MET A 244 3.84 14.72 51.87
N VAL A 245 3.80 15.98 52.34
CA VAL A 245 4.79 16.48 53.32
C VAL A 245 4.15 17.53 54.23
N GLY A 246 4.08 17.23 55.53
CA GLY A 246 3.96 18.26 56.57
C GLY A 246 3.10 17.84 57.75
N HIS A 247 3.70 17.29 58.81
CA HIS A 247 3.79 17.93 60.14
C HIS A 247 4.33 16.93 61.19
N HIS A 248 5.50 17.24 61.75
CA HIS A 248 6.13 16.55 62.87
C HIS A 248 5.64 17.12 64.21
N ALA A 249 5.27 16.20 65.12
CA ALA A 249 5.53 16.13 66.57
C ALA A 249 5.34 17.35 67.51
N TYR A 250 4.47 17.19 68.52
CA TYR A 250 4.66 17.66 69.90
C TYR A 250 4.17 16.59 70.89
N ALA A 251 4.79 16.54 72.07
CA ALA A 251 4.74 15.45 73.05
C ALA A 251 3.82 15.71 74.26
N ARG A 252 3.33 14.60 74.85
CA ARG A 252 2.78 14.32 76.21
C ARG A 252 1.60 15.15 76.75
N LEU A 253 0.57 14.46 77.25
CA LEU A 253 0.33 14.14 78.67
C LEU A 253 -0.91 13.21 78.83
N ASP A 254 -0.78 12.28 79.77
CA ASP A 254 -1.77 11.74 80.73
C ASP A 254 -3.08 11.03 80.28
N GLU A 255 -3.09 9.72 80.59
CA GLU A 255 -4.00 9.07 81.56
C GLU A 255 -5.36 8.49 81.12
N HIS A 256 -5.58 7.27 81.64
CA HIS A 256 -6.81 6.50 81.88
C HIS A 256 -7.28 5.38 80.91
N ALA A 257 -7.40 4.20 81.54
CA ALA A 257 -8.41 3.14 81.37
C ALA A 257 -8.19 1.99 80.35
N ASN A 258 -7.67 0.88 80.90
CA ASN A 258 -7.98 -0.53 80.58
C ASN A 258 -9.50 -0.81 80.86
N PRO A 259 -10.18 -1.95 80.47
CA PRO A 259 -9.55 -3.23 80.14
C PRO A 259 -10.27 -4.27 79.21
N ARG A 260 -9.56 -5.42 79.01
CA ARG A 260 -10.01 -6.80 78.63
C ARG A 260 -10.21 -7.07 77.12
N HIS A 261 -9.68 -8.13 76.49
CA HIS A 261 -9.55 -9.57 76.80
C HIS A 261 -8.23 -10.16 76.19
N ALA A 262 -7.36 -10.84 76.94
CA ALA A 262 -7.28 -12.32 77.17
C ALA A 262 -6.79 -13.20 75.97
N ASN A 263 -5.45 -13.32 75.83
CA ASN A 263 -4.53 -14.51 75.79
C ASN A 263 -5.08 -15.96 75.67
N PRO A 264 -4.24 -17.04 75.58
CA PRO A 264 -2.96 -17.32 74.88
C PRO A 264 -2.87 -18.73 74.22
N SER A 265 -1.79 -19.01 73.45
CA SER A 265 -0.97 -20.27 73.44
C SER A 265 -0.13 -20.32 72.14
N GLY A 266 1.13 -20.77 72.04
CA GLY A 266 2.05 -21.38 72.98
C GLY A 266 3.10 -22.26 72.25
N ASN A 267 4.19 -21.65 71.74
CA ASN A 267 5.59 -22.14 71.67
C ASN A 267 5.94 -23.51 70.96
N PRO A 268 7.22 -23.98 70.85
CA PRO A 268 8.05 -23.87 69.62
C PRO A 268 8.83 -25.15 69.14
N GLY A 269 9.43 -25.05 67.94
CA GLY A 269 10.67 -25.74 67.48
C GLY A 269 10.56 -27.14 66.83
N PRO A 270 11.66 -27.76 66.33
CA PRO A 270 12.77 -27.24 65.50
C PRO A 270 13.07 -28.14 64.26
N GLY A 271 13.91 -27.72 63.30
CA GLY A 271 14.39 -28.64 62.24
C GLY A 271 15.26 -28.03 61.15
N HIS A 272 16.43 -28.63 60.96
CA HIS A 272 17.59 -28.21 60.17
C HIS A 272 17.48 -28.34 58.63
N HIS A 273 18.54 -27.83 57.96
CA HIS A 273 19.09 -28.10 56.62
C HIS A 273 18.88 -26.93 55.63
N GLY A 274 19.87 -26.42 54.90
CA GLY A 274 21.29 -26.75 54.79
C GLY A 274 21.91 -25.91 53.66
N SER A 275 23.15 -25.46 53.90
CA SER A 275 24.22 -25.14 52.94
C SER A 275 23.97 -24.26 51.69
N GLY A 276 24.75 -23.17 51.61
CA GLY A 276 25.63 -22.89 50.47
C GLY A 276 25.14 -21.90 49.41
N HIS A 277 25.77 -20.71 49.33
CA HIS A 277 26.61 -20.30 48.18
C HIS A 277 27.01 -18.82 48.24
N GLY A 278 28.33 -18.57 48.14
CA GLY A 278 28.92 -17.66 47.17
C GLY A 278 28.63 -16.16 47.28
N SER A 279 29.54 -15.44 47.94
CA SER A 279 29.79 -14.03 47.68
C SER A 279 30.37 -13.83 46.26
N PHE A 280 29.69 -13.09 45.39
CA PHE A 280 30.34 -12.43 44.26
C PHE A 280 29.69 -11.07 43.95
N ARG A 281 30.53 -10.03 44.00
CA ARG A 281 30.27 -8.66 43.55
C ARG A 281 30.04 -8.67 42.03
N GLY A 282 28.92 -8.08 41.59
CA GLY A 282 28.63 -7.79 40.19
C GLY A 282 28.44 -6.29 39.99
N ASN A 283 29.36 -5.71 39.23
CA ASN A 283 29.52 -4.29 38.91
C ASN A 283 28.30 -3.72 38.18
N GLY A 284 27.69 -2.67 38.72
CA GLY A 284 26.65 -1.89 38.06
C GLY A 284 27.27 -0.87 37.09
N GLY A 285 26.99 -1.03 35.80
CA GLY A 285 27.48 -0.14 34.75
C GLY A 285 26.93 -0.55 33.40
N GLY A 286 25.61 -0.44 33.21
CA GLY A 286 24.94 -0.62 31.93
C GLY A 286 24.51 0.75 31.40
N GLU A 287 25.35 1.36 30.58
CA GLU A 287 25.03 2.54 29.79
C GLU A 287 23.79 2.25 28.93
N SER A 288 22.73 3.01 29.17
CA SER A 288 21.52 3.01 28.33
C SER A 288 21.84 3.76 27.03
N ARG A 289 22.45 3.06 26.07
CA ARG A 289 22.55 3.57 24.70
C ARG A 289 21.16 3.55 24.07
N GLY A 290 20.62 4.74 23.84
CA GLY A 290 19.41 4.96 23.07
C GLY A 290 19.53 4.29 21.71
N SER A 291 18.63 3.34 21.48
CA SER A 291 18.42 2.74 20.17
C SER A 291 17.69 3.77 19.31
N HIS A 292 18.44 4.55 18.52
CA HIS A 292 17.89 5.17 17.32
C HIS A 292 17.61 4.04 16.32
N GLY A 293 16.39 3.50 16.38
CA GLY A 293 15.91 2.46 15.49
C GLY A 293 15.63 3.01 14.11
N GLY A 294 16.64 3.01 13.23
CA GLY A 294 16.39 2.96 11.80
C GLY A 294 15.74 1.62 11.47
N HIS A 295 14.43 1.60 11.27
CA HIS A 295 13.68 0.43 10.84
C HIS A 295 14.02 0.12 9.37
N GLY A 296 15.19 -0.46 9.11
CA GLY A 296 15.45 -1.13 7.83
C GLY A 296 14.72 -2.47 7.81
N MET A 297 13.80 -2.67 6.87
CA MET A 297 13.26 -4.02 6.62
C MET A 297 14.39 -4.92 6.11
N GLU A 298 14.74 -5.95 6.88
CA GLU A 298 15.55 -7.05 6.38
C GLU A 298 14.63 -8.04 5.64
N PRO A 299 14.90 -8.37 4.37
CA PRO A 299 14.11 -9.34 3.63
C PRO A 299 14.17 -10.71 4.32
N ASP A 300 13.00 -11.29 4.61
CA ASP A 300 12.90 -12.65 5.17
C ASP A 300 12.70 -13.71 4.06
N ALA A 301 12.62 -13.28 2.79
CA ALA A 301 12.45 -14.20 1.65
C ALA A 301 13.73 -14.97 1.33
N THR A 302 13.62 -16.30 1.18
CA THR A 302 14.76 -17.12 0.75
C THR A 302 14.98 -16.97 -0.76
N VAL A 303 16.22 -17.14 -1.22
CA VAL A 303 16.54 -17.09 -2.66
C VAL A 303 15.68 -18.05 -3.49
N PRO A 304 15.42 -19.32 -3.07
CA PRO A 304 14.52 -20.21 -3.79
C PRO A 304 13.07 -19.71 -3.86
N GLN A 305 12.55 -19.10 -2.79
CA GLN A 305 11.20 -18.52 -2.79
C GLN A 305 11.11 -17.36 -3.79
N LEU A 306 12.09 -16.46 -3.76
CA LEU A 306 12.12 -15.31 -4.67
C LEU A 306 12.27 -15.75 -6.13
N ALA A 307 13.11 -16.74 -6.40
CA ALA A 307 13.30 -17.30 -7.74
C ALA A 307 12.02 -18.00 -8.24
N ALA A 308 11.38 -18.82 -7.40
CA ALA A 308 10.14 -19.50 -7.76
C ALA A 308 9.01 -18.50 -8.03
N PHE A 309 8.84 -17.51 -7.14
CA PHE A 309 7.79 -16.52 -7.27
C PHE A 309 8.03 -15.59 -8.48
N GLY A 310 9.28 -15.18 -8.70
CA GLY A 310 9.69 -14.46 -9.91
C GLY A 310 9.43 -15.26 -11.19
N GLY A 311 9.77 -16.55 -11.21
CA GLY A 311 9.49 -17.43 -12.34
C GLY A 311 8.00 -17.56 -12.65
N VAL A 312 7.15 -17.71 -11.61
CA VAL A 312 5.69 -17.72 -11.77
C VAL A 312 5.19 -16.39 -12.33
N SER A 313 5.72 -15.26 -11.86
CA SER A 313 5.32 -13.94 -12.36
C SER A 313 5.65 -13.78 -13.86
N VAL A 314 6.82 -14.25 -14.31
CA VAL A 314 7.22 -14.20 -15.73
C VAL A 314 6.32 -15.11 -16.57
N LEU A 315 5.99 -16.30 -16.08
CA LEU A 315 5.06 -17.20 -16.76
C LEU A 315 3.67 -16.57 -16.87
N ALA A 316 3.18 -15.94 -15.80
CA ALA A 316 1.90 -15.24 -15.80
C ALA A 316 1.90 -14.08 -16.81
N LEU A 317 2.96 -13.27 -16.85
CA LEU A 317 3.12 -12.21 -17.85
C LEU A 317 3.08 -12.78 -19.28
N ALA A 318 3.88 -13.81 -19.56
CA ALA A 318 3.93 -14.43 -20.88
C ALA A 318 2.56 -14.96 -21.30
N LEU A 319 1.84 -15.62 -20.40
CA LEU A 319 0.48 -16.10 -20.66
C LEU A 319 -0.48 -14.93 -20.92
N GLY A 320 -0.46 -13.87 -20.11
CA GLY A 320 -1.32 -12.71 -20.28
C GLY A 320 -1.07 -11.95 -21.59
N MET A 321 0.20 -11.85 -22.02
CA MET A 321 0.58 -11.16 -23.25
C MET A 321 0.31 -11.99 -24.51
N ILE A 322 0.50 -13.32 -24.45
CA ILE A 322 0.43 -14.19 -25.63
C ILE A 322 -0.97 -14.77 -25.83
N ALA A 323 -1.67 -15.15 -24.76
CA ALA A 323 -2.95 -15.85 -24.87
C ALA A 323 -3.96 -15.10 -25.77
N PRO A 324 -4.15 -13.77 -25.67
CA PRO A 324 -5.10 -13.05 -26.52
C PRO A 324 -4.85 -13.22 -28.02
N ALA A 325 -3.60 -13.41 -28.44
CA ALA A 325 -3.22 -13.59 -29.85
C ALA A 325 -3.82 -14.86 -30.50
N ASN A 326 -4.35 -15.79 -29.70
CA ASN A 326 -5.07 -16.95 -30.21
C ASN A 326 -6.50 -16.63 -30.67
N TRP A 327 -7.04 -15.48 -30.25
CA TRP A 327 -8.43 -15.09 -30.52
C TRP A 327 -8.55 -13.78 -31.28
N VAL A 328 -7.69 -12.79 -31.02
CA VAL A 328 -7.75 -11.46 -31.65
C VAL A 328 -6.49 -11.14 -32.46
N ASN A 329 -6.62 -10.32 -33.51
CA ASN A 329 -5.51 -9.99 -34.40
C ASN A 329 -4.63 -8.81 -33.89
N LEU A 330 -3.70 -9.09 -32.98
CA LEU A 330 -2.82 -8.06 -32.38
C LEU A 330 -1.94 -7.27 -33.37
N THR A 331 -1.92 -7.63 -34.66
CA THR A 331 -1.14 -6.93 -35.69
C THR A 331 -1.85 -5.70 -36.27
N LEU A 332 -3.14 -5.52 -35.97
CA LEU A 332 -3.92 -4.38 -36.45
C LEU A 332 -3.88 -3.20 -35.49
N SER A 333 -4.00 -1.99 -36.05
CA SER A 333 -4.30 -0.75 -35.34
C SER A 333 -5.72 -0.26 -35.65
N ALA A 334 -6.23 0.71 -34.89
CA ALA A 334 -7.50 1.38 -35.18
C ALA A 334 -7.55 2.00 -36.60
N ARG A 335 -6.40 2.47 -37.09
CA ARG A 335 -6.28 3.11 -38.40
C ARG A 335 -6.41 2.11 -39.54
N ASP A 336 -5.85 0.91 -39.35
CA ASP A 336 -5.88 -0.15 -40.36
C ASP A 336 -7.29 -0.66 -40.64
N VAL A 337 -8.24 -0.42 -39.73
CA VAL A 337 -9.65 -0.81 -39.88
C VAL A 337 -10.60 0.40 -39.90
N GLY A 338 -10.07 1.62 -40.06
CA GLY A 338 -10.86 2.84 -40.18
C GLY A 338 -11.75 3.15 -38.97
N GLY A 339 -11.39 2.69 -37.76
CA GLY A 339 -12.20 2.86 -36.55
C GLY A 339 -13.52 2.07 -36.57
N ALA A 340 -13.56 0.94 -37.29
CA ALA A 340 -14.77 0.14 -37.46
C ALA A 340 -15.43 -0.26 -36.13
N ILE A 341 -16.77 -0.20 -36.14
CA ILE A 341 -17.63 -0.80 -35.12
C ILE A 341 -18.25 -2.05 -35.75
N MET A 342 -17.89 -3.22 -35.24
CA MET A 342 -18.38 -4.51 -35.69
C MET A 342 -19.85 -4.71 -35.28
N PRO A 343 -20.66 -5.42 -36.11
CA PRO A 343 -22.01 -5.81 -35.74
C PRO A 343 -22.06 -6.60 -34.41
N PRO A 344 -23.17 -6.53 -33.66
CA PRO A 344 -23.32 -7.29 -32.41
C PRO A 344 -23.03 -8.78 -32.59
N GLY A 345 -22.06 -9.30 -31.83
CA GLY A 345 -21.64 -10.71 -31.87
C GLY A 345 -20.43 -11.01 -32.76
N MET A 346 -19.89 -10.02 -33.49
CA MET A 346 -18.61 -10.13 -34.20
C MET A 346 -17.47 -9.47 -33.43
N ILE A 347 -16.29 -10.09 -33.44
CA ILE A 347 -15.03 -9.55 -32.91
C ILE A 347 -14.00 -9.50 -34.03
N MET A 348 -12.94 -8.70 -33.89
CA MET A 348 -11.81 -8.77 -34.81
C MET A 348 -10.94 -9.98 -34.48
N ASP A 349 -11.35 -11.11 -35.04
CA ASP A 349 -10.63 -12.37 -34.89
C ASP A 349 -9.27 -12.33 -35.60
N ARG A 350 -8.48 -13.38 -35.40
CA ARG A 350 -7.14 -13.53 -35.99
C ARG A 350 -7.12 -13.37 -37.52
N ASP A 351 -8.19 -13.73 -38.20
CA ASP A 351 -8.27 -13.76 -39.67
C ASP A 351 -8.83 -12.44 -40.25
N THR A 352 -9.14 -11.46 -39.40
CA THR A 352 -9.65 -10.15 -39.80
C THR A 352 -8.60 -9.39 -40.63
N PRO A 353 -8.89 -9.03 -41.90
CA PRO A 353 -7.96 -8.30 -42.76
C PRO A 353 -7.95 -6.79 -42.45
N ALA A 354 -6.84 -6.12 -42.77
CA ALA A 354 -6.80 -4.66 -42.82
C ALA A 354 -7.69 -4.14 -43.97
N ALA A 355 -8.26 -2.94 -43.79
CA ALA A 355 -9.23 -2.31 -44.70
C ALA A 355 -8.58 -1.65 -45.93
#